data_AF-A0A954BI74-F1
#
_entry.id   AF-A0A954BI74-F1
#
_cell.length_a   1.000
_cell.length_b   1.000
_cell.length_c   1.000
_cell.angle_alpha   90.00
_cell.angle_beta   90.00
_cell.angle_gamma   90.00
#
_symmetry.space_group_name_H-M   'P 1'
#
loop_
_entity.id
_entity.type
_entity.pdbx_description
1 polymer ?
#
loop_
_entity_poly.entity_id
_entity_poly.type
_entity_poly.pdbx_seq_one_letter_code
_entity_poly.pdbx_strand_id
1 'polypeptide(L)'
;GAELIGMLRRIIGEEKYREGMDLYFDRHDGQAVTIEDFYKCFEDVTGEDFSQFRLWYAQAGTPEITVTENWNAASRELEITIAQKTAPTPGQPDKQPVPVPLEMALIDGQGNLAEWMTVLEDEDVTITMELPENVPDKPLLSVNRDFTAPVRVARNMSRDERLALVRLETDPFNQWDGVQSLVKEEILTLAEGSQTEPDDALVSALAEAVERAASDPAFAALLTRLPDVGELFLERQPADAVALNSARKKLQSALAGKLSGFIAETLGKPTPTPYDPGAEQAGIRALRTALIVLLGVTQDPSAPATLEALYSGATNMTERLAALRALCVQGGGVEAGALAKFEVEWKSNPLVMDKWFAVRASTGTAETVATLAAHPDFDLRNPNRVRSVVATFAMQNLAAFHAPDGSGYRAVESIILSADKANPALGARLLIAFDQWKILEPRARAEAEATLKRLQSAGLSPNSADIVARALG
;
A
#
# COMPACT_ATOMS: atom_id res chain seq x y z
N GLY A 1 -1.13 15.60 -11.39
CA GLY A 1 -0.40 16.76 -10.87
C GLY A 1 1.08 16.47 -10.91
N ALA A 2 1.67 15.97 -9.81
CA ALA A 2 3.09 15.66 -9.72
C ALA A 2 3.59 14.72 -10.84
N GLU A 3 2.84 13.66 -11.17
CA GLU A 3 3.18 12.74 -12.27
C GLU A 3 3.32 13.44 -13.63
N LEU A 4 2.53 14.50 -13.90
CA LEU A 4 2.60 15.24 -15.16
C LEU A 4 3.89 16.07 -15.24
N ILE A 5 4.34 16.60 -14.10
CA ILE A 5 5.62 17.30 -14.00
C ILE A 5 6.78 16.30 -14.15
N GLY A 6 6.65 15.11 -13.56
CA GLY A 6 7.61 14.00 -13.73
C GLY A 6 7.72 13.54 -15.18
N MET A 7 6.59 13.36 -15.87
CA MET A 7 6.54 13.04 -17.30
C MET A 7 7.23 14.11 -18.14
N LEU A 8 6.93 15.39 -17.92
CA LEU A 8 7.59 16.48 -18.64
C LEU A 8 9.11 16.42 -18.45
N ARG A 9 9.59 16.30 -17.20
CA ARG A 9 11.03 16.18 -16.89
C ARG A 9 11.68 14.99 -17.60
N ARG A 10 10.97 13.86 -17.73
CA ARG A 10 11.45 12.68 -18.45
C ARG A 10 11.54 12.91 -19.96
N ILE A 11 10.53 13.55 -20.56
CA ILE A 11 10.48 13.84 -22.00
C ILE A 11 11.60 14.81 -22.39
N ILE A 12 11.78 15.90 -21.63
CA ILE A 12 12.73 16.97 -22.01
C ILE A 12 14.14 16.79 -21.42
N GLY A 13 14.29 15.91 -20.44
CA GLY A 13 15.53 15.69 -19.70
C GLY A 13 15.76 16.68 -18.55
N GLU A 14 16.62 16.28 -17.61
CA GLU A 14 16.87 17.02 -16.37
C GLU A 14 17.46 18.43 -16.58
N GLU A 15 18.38 18.57 -17.54
CA GLU A 15 19.06 19.84 -17.83
C GLU A 15 18.08 20.88 -18.37
N LYS A 16 17.34 20.56 -19.45
CA LYS A 16 16.30 21.44 -19.99
C LYS A 16 15.19 21.72 -18.97
N TYR A 17 14.85 20.73 -18.12
CA TYR A 17 13.89 20.94 -17.05
C TYR A 17 14.39 21.98 -16.03
N ARG A 18 15.67 21.93 -15.64
CA ARG A 18 16.27 22.91 -14.73
C ARG A 18 16.24 24.32 -15.36
N GLU A 19 16.68 24.44 -16.61
CA GLU A 19 16.67 25.71 -17.34
C GLU A 19 15.24 26.29 -17.47
N GLY A 20 14.25 25.45 -17.77
CA GLY A 20 12.84 25.86 -17.81
C GLY A 20 12.32 26.36 -16.46
N MET A 21 12.74 25.72 -15.36
CA MET A 21 12.42 26.19 -14.01
C MET A 21 13.11 27.52 -13.67
N ASP A 22 14.38 27.70 -14.04
CA ASP A 22 15.10 28.98 -13.86
C ASP A 22 14.37 30.10 -14.61
N LEU A 23 14.02 29.86 -15.88
CA LEU A 23 13.29 30.82 -16.70
C LEU A 23 11.89 31.14 -16.12
N TYR A 24 11.20 30.13 -15.57
CA TYR A 24 9.91 30.32 -14.93
C TYR A 24 10.01 31.27 -13.74
N PHE A 25 10.99 31.08 -12.85
CA PHE A 25 11.20 32.00 -11.73
C PHE A 25 11.65 33.39 -12.19
N ASP A 26 12.56 33.48 -13.16
CA ASP A 26 13.03 34.76 -13.70
C ASP A 26 11.87 35.60 -14.28
N ARG A 27 10.88 34.96 -14.90
CA ARG A 27 9.73 35.64 -15.52
C ARG A 27 8.59 35.95 -14.55
N HIS A 28 8.35 35.04 -13.60
CA HIS A 28 7.09 34.97 -12.88
C HIS A 28 7.22 35.09 -11.36
N ASP A 29 8.42 35.37 -10.83
CA ASP A 29 8.57 35.62 -9.39
C ASP A 29 7.67 36.78 -8.92
N GLY A 30 6.99 36.56 -7.79
CA GLY A 30 6.01 37.49 -7.21
C GLY A 30 4.67 37.61 -7.96
N GLN A 31 4.39 36.78 -8.97
CA GLN A 31 3.15 36.82 -9.75
C GLN A 31 2.20 35.66 -9.40
N ALA A 32 0.91 35.85 -9.70
CA ALA A 32 -0.06 34.76 -9.81
C ALA A 32 -0.15 34.37 -11.29
N VAL A 33 0.22 33.13 -11.61
CA VAL A 33 0.39 32.63 -12.99
C VAL A 33 -0.41 31.36 -13.25
N THR A 34 -0.54 30.99 -14.52
CA THR A 34 -1.27 29.80 -14.95
C THR A 34 -0.34 28.65 -15.34
N ILE A 35 -0.94 27.49 -15.66
CA ILE A 35 -0.21 26.31 -16.14
C ILE A 35 0.39 26.61 -17.52
N GLU A 36 -0.31 27.36 -18.35
CA GLU A 36 0.17 27.81 -19.65
C GLU A 36 1.44 28.66 -19.53
N ASP A 37 1.51 29.57 -18.55
CA ASP A 37 2.73 30.36 -18.28
C ASP A 37 3.91 29.45 -17.90
N PHE A 38 3.65 28.43 -17.08
CA PHE A 38 4.65 27.44 -16.68
C PHE A 38 5.20 26.67 -17.89
N TYR A 39 4.32 26.05 -18.70
CA TYR A 39 4.74 25.28 -19.86
C TYR A 39 5.40 26.14 -20.93
N LYS A 40 4.99 27.41 -21.08
CA LYS A 40 5.60 28.33 -22.03
C LYS A 40 7.10 28.54 -21.75
N CYS A 41 7.51 28.50 -20.49
CA CYS A 41 8.93 28.59 -20.14
C CYS A 41 9.71 27.37 -20.64
N PHE A 42 9.14 26.16 -20.56
CA PHE A 42 9.77 24.97 -21.12
C PHE A 42 9.77 24.97 -22.65
N GLU A 43 8.66 25.36 -23.30
CA GLU A 43 8.59 25.51 -24.76
C GLU A 43 9.67 26.49 -25.27
N ASP A 44 9.90 27.60 -24.56
CA ASP A 44 10.91 28.59 -24.94
C ASP A 44 12.35 28.10 -24.74
N VAL A 45 12.59 27.23 -23.76
CA VAL A 45 13.91 26.61 -23.51
C VAL A 45 14.18 25.47 -24.50
N THR A 46 13.20 24.60 -24.72
CA THR A 46 13.38 23.39 -25.53
C THR A 46 13.23 23.65 -27.03
N GLY A 47 12.44 24.66 -27.41
CA GLY A 47 11.98 24.90 -28.77
C GLY A 47 10.89 23.92 -29.24
N GLU A 48 10.35 23.10 -28.35
CA GLU A 48 9.34 22.07 -28.63
C GLU A 48 7.91 22.61 -28.40
N ASP A 49 6.92 22.04 -29.08
CA ASP A 49 5.51 22.36 -28.88
C ASP A 49 4.88 21.39 -27.87
N PHE A 50 4.39 21.91 -26.74
CA PHE A 50 3.71 21.12 -25.71
C PHE A 50 2.18 21.25 -25.76
N SER A 51 1.63 21.71 -26.89
CA SER A 51 0.17 21.79 -27.12
C SER A 51 -0.53 20.44 -26.87
N GLN A 52 0.02 19.33 -27.37
CA GLN A 52 -0.53 18.01 -27.14
C GLN A 52 -0.36 17.56 -25.69
N PHE A 53 0.79 17.82 -25.06
CA PHE A 53 1.03 17.50 -23.65
C PHE A 53 0.01 18.17 -22.72
N ARG A 54 -0.43 19.39 -23.06
CA ARG A 54 -1.45 20.13 -22.31
C ARG A 54 -2.81 19.41 -22.26
N LEU A 55 -3.07 18.43 -23.12
CA LEU A 55 -4.26 17.57 -23.00
C LEU A 55 -4.34 16.85 -21.66
N TRP A 56 -3.21 16.54 -21.01
CA TRP A 56 -3.19 15.96 -19.66
C TRP A 56 -3.85 16.85 -18.57
N TYR A 57 -3.93 18.16 -18.80
CA TYR A 57 -4.61 19.10 -17.90
C TYR A 57 -6.07 19.34 -18.29
N ALA A 58 -6.40 19.20 -19.57
CA ALA A 58 -7.74 19.44 -20.10
C ALA A 58 -8.66 18.21 -20.02
N GLN A 59 -8.09 17.01 -20.10
CA GLN A 59 -8.80 15.74 -20.22
C GLN A 59 -8.81 14.97 -18.90
N ALA A 60 -9.99 14.64 -18.41
CA ALA A 60 -10.17 13.76 -17.26
C ALA A 60 -10.16 12.28 -17.69
N GLY A 61 -9.89 11.39 -16.73
CA GLY A 61 -9.81 9.94 -16.95
C GLY A 61 -8.38 9.43 -16.95
N THR A 62 -8.23 8.14 -16.70
CA THR A 62 -6.93 7.46 -16.73
C THR A 62 -6.79 6.75 -18.08
N PRO A 63 -5.77 7.08 -18.89
CA PRO A 63 -5.53 6.34 -20.12
C PRO A 63 -5.20 4.88 -19.82
N GLU A 64 -5.66 3.99 -20.69
CA GLU A 64 -5.32 2.58 -20.72
C GLU A 64 -4.39 2.33 -21.90
N ILE A 65 -3.23 1.73 -21.63
CA ILE A 65 -2.23 1.28 -22.58
C ILE A 65 -2.41 -0.22 -22.79
N THR A 66 -2.88 -0.63 -23.96
CA THR A 66 -2.94 -2.03 -24.36
C THR A 66 -1.62 -2.42 -25.02
N VAL A 67 -0.97 -3.47 -24.51
CA VAL A 67 0.27 -3.99 -25.12
C VAL A 67 0.04 -5.40 -25.63
N THR A 68 0.34 -5.61 -26.91
CA THR A 68 0.27 -6.90 -27.60
C THR A 68 1.64 -7.29 -28.12
N GLU A 69 2.02 -8.55 -27.91
CA GLU A 69 3.34 -9.07 -28.27
C GLU A 69 3.19 -10.25 -29.26
N ASN A 70 3.99 -10.25 -30.32
CA ASN A 70 4.08 -11.34 -31.27
C ASN A 70 5.54 -11.76 -31.43
N TRP A 71 5.86 -13.00 -31.04
CA TRP A 71 7.22 -13.55 -31.09
C TRP A 71 7.35 -14.58 -32.21
N ASN A 72 8.29 -14.36 -33.12
CA ASN A 72 8.66 -15.32 -34.14
C ASN A 72 10.02 -15.93 -33.82
N ALA A 73 10.03 -17.15 -33.27
CA ALA A 73 11.27 -17.86 -32.93
C ALA A 73 12.16 -18.18 -34.15
N ALA A 74 11.60 -18.29 -35.36
CA ALA A 74 12.37 -18.63 -36.56
C ALA A 74 13.15 -17.42 -37.11
N SER A 75 12.54 -16.23 -37.10
CA SER A 75 13.22 -14.97 -37.48
C SER A 75 13.86 -14.25 -36.30
N ARG A 76 13.55 -14.65 -35.07
CA ARG A 76 13.94 -13.99 -33.81
C ARG A 76 13.43 -12.55 -33.71
N GLU A 77 12.27 -12.30 -34.29
CA GLU A 77 11.64 -10.98 -34.28
C GLU A 77 10.56 -10.94 -33.20
N LEU A 78 10.66 -9.94 -32.33
CA LEU A 78 9.63 -9.57 -31.38
C LEU A 78 8.95 -8.29 -31.89
N GLU A 79 7.65 -8.40 -32.15
CA GLU A 79 6.79 -7.26 -32.48
C GLU A 79 5.96 -6.88 -31.26
N ILE A 80 6.02 -5.60 -30.88
CA ILE A 80 5.32 -5.02 -29.74
C ILE A 80 4.41 -3.93 -30.28
N THR A 81 3.10 -4.12 -30.15
CA THR A 81 2.11 -3.08 -30.47
C THR A 81 1.57 -2.49 -29.19
N ILE A 82 1.67 -1.16 -29.07
CA ILE A 82 1.24 -0.38 -27.92
C ILE A 82 0.14 0.56 -28.40
N ALA A 83 -1.05 0.47 -27.80
CA ALA A 83 -2.18 1.33 -28.14
C ALA A 83 -2.70 2.04 -26.90
N GLN A 84 -3.08 3.31 -27.01
CA GLN A 84 -3.68 4.08 -25.92
C GLN A 84 -5.17 4.35 -26.16
N LYS A 85 -5.93 4.34 -25.07
CA LYS A 85 -7.32 4.78 -25.08
C LYS A 85 -7.73 5.34 -23.74
N THR A 86 -8.43 6.47 -23.74
CA THR A 86 -9.10 6.99 -22.53
C THR A 86 -10.60 6.79 -22.66
N ALA A 87 -11.24 6.22 -21.64
CA ALA A 87 -12.68 6.04 -21.63
C ALA A 87 -13.42 7.38 -21.42
N PRO A 88 -14.65 7.55 -21.95
CA PRO A 88 -15.50 8.71 -21.69
C PRO A 88 -15.67 8.98 -20.19
N THR A 89 -15.68 10.25 -19.78
CA THR A 89 -15.97 10.67 -18.40
C THR A 89 -17.16 11.63 -18.36
N PRO A 90 -17.84 11.82 -17.22
CA PRO A 90 -18.93 12.80 -17.12
C PRO A 90 -18.50 14.18 -17.62
N GLY A 91 -19.24 14.74 -18.58
CA GLY A 91 -18.94 16.04 -19.20
C GLY A 91 -17.84 16.04 -20.27
N GLN A 92 -17.18 14.91 -20.53
CA GLN A 92 -16.16 14.76 -21.59
C GLN A 92 -16.34 13.40 -22.30
N PRO A 93 -17.27 13.30 -23.26
CA PRO A 93 -17.53 12.05 -23.98
C PRO A 93 -16.44 11.71 -25.00
N ASP A 94 -15.87 12.73 -25.64
CA ASP A 94 -14.83 12.59 -26.65
C ASP A 94 -13.45 12.70 -26.01
N LYS A 95 -12.55 11.79 -26.40
CA LYS A 95 -11.21 11.67 -25.84
C LYS A 95 -10.17 11.68 -26.94
N GLN A 96 -9.02 12.28 -26.67
CA GLN A 96 -7.88 12.38 -27.59
C GLN A 96 -6.66 11.65 -27.02
N PRO A 97 -5.78 11.08 -27.86
CA PRO A 97 -4.48 10.59 -27.45
C PRO A 97 -3.68 11.68 -26.72
N VAL A 98 -3.01 11.29 -25.64
CA VAL A 98 -2.09 12.15 -24.89
C VAL A 98 -0.67 11.63 -25.05
N PRO A 99 0.38 12.46 -25.01
CA PRO A 99 1.74 11.96 -25.05
C PRO A 99 2.03 11.15 -23.78
N VAL A 100 2.36 9.86 -23.94
CA VAL A 100 2.66 8.94 -22.85
C VAL A 100 4.12 8.47 -22.95
N PRO A 101 5.04 8.97 -22.11
CA PRO A 101 6.38 8.41 -22.03
C PRO A 101 6.33 7.06 -21.31
N LEU A 102 6.81 6.01 -21.96
CA LEU A 102 6.90 4.66 -21.41
C LEU A 102 8.36 4.21 -21.44
N GLU A 103 8.96 4.04 -20.27
CA GLU A 103 10.21 3.28 -20.15
C GLU A 103 9.90 1.79 -20.19
N MET A 104 10.67 1.08 -21.00
CA MET A 104 10.48 -0.34 -21.29
C MET A 104 11.81 -1.08 -21.25
N ALA A 105 11.72 -2.38 -20.97
CA ALA A 105 12.86 -3.27 -21.02
C ALA A 105 12.47 -4.66 -21.54
N LEU A 106 13.38 -5.28 -22.28
CA LEU A 106 13.37 -6.73 -22.51
C LEU A 106 14.27 -7.37 -21.47
N ILE A 107 13.75 -8.39 -20.80
CA ILE A 107 14.41 -9.06 -19.67
C ILE A 107 14.51 -10.55 -19.98
N ASP A 108 15.67 -11.12 -19.70
CA ASP A 108 15.91 -12.56 -19.73
C ASP A 108 16.32 -13.09 -18.34
N GLY A 109 16.72 -14.36 -18.27
CA GLY A 109 17.19 -14.97 -17.03
C GLY A 109 18.50 -14.37 -16.47
N GLN A 110 19.16 -13.47 -17.19
CA GLN A 110 20.45 -12.87 -16.88
C GLN A 110 20.34 -11.37 -16.56
N GLY A 111 19.26 -10.69 -16.97
CA GLY A 111 18.99 -9.29 -16.68
C GLY A 111 18.33 -8.58 -17.86
N ASN A 112 18.68 -7.31 -18.08
CA ASN A 112 18.12 -6.53 -19.18
C ASN A 112 18.87 -6.84 -20.48
N LEU A 113 18.15 -7.32 -21.48
CA LEU A 113 18.62 -7.44 -22.86
C LEU A 113 18.66 -6.08 -23.57
N ALA A 114 17.65 -5.25 -23.32
CA ALA A 114 17.51 -3.93 -23.90
C ALA A 114 16.64 -3.05 -22.99
N GLU A 115 16.94 -1.75 -22.96
CA GLU A 115 16.16 -0.73 -22.27
C GLU A 115 15.98 0.47 -23.21
N TRP A 116 14.76 0.98 -23.29
CA TRP A 116 14.46 2.15 -24.11
C TRP A 116 13.24 2.90 -23.58
N MET A 117 13.11 4.16 -24.02
CA MET A 117 11.91 4.97 -23.79
C MET A 117 11.19 5.16 -25.12
N THR A 118 9.87 5.08 -25.11
CA THR A 118 9.02 5.53 -26.22
C THR A 118 8.05 6.58 -25.72
N VAL A 119 7.80 7.63 -26.50
CA VAL A 119 6.73 8.58 -26.22
C VAL A 119 5.60 8.28 -27.20
N LEU A 120 4.50 7.75 -26.70
CA LEU A 120 3.33 7.45 -27.50
C LEU A 120 2.51 8.73 -27.68
N GLU A 121 2.62 9.35 -28.86
CA GLU A 121 1.88 10.57 -29.22
C GLU A 121 0.56 10.25 -29.92
N ASP A 122 0.52 9.18 -30.71
CA ASP A 122 -0.65 8.76 -31.48
C ASP A 122 -1.49 7.68 -30.75
N GLU A 123 -2.55 7.19 -31.42
CA GLU A 123 -3.42 6.11 -30.91
C GLU A 123 -2.66 4.81 -30.69
N ASP A 124 -1.70 4.48 -31.56
CA ASP A 124 -0.88 3.29 -31.45
C ASP A 124 0.50 3.45 -32.08
N VAL A 125 1.41 2.56 -31.69
CA VAL A 125 2.73 2.38 -32.30
C VAL A 125 3.09 0.89 -32.30
N THR A 126 3.74 0.44 -33.38
CA THR A 126 4.34 -0.89 -33.47
C THR A 126 5.85 -0.78 -33.51
N ILE A 127 6.51 -1.50 -32.61
CA ILE A 127 7.97 -1.60 -32.51
C ILE A 127 8.35 -3.03 -32.85
N THR A 128 9.26 -3.20 -33.82
CA THR A 128 9.81 -4.51 -34.19
C THR A 128 11.28 -4.56 -33.81
N MET A 129 11.67 -5.61 -33.08
CA MET A 129 13.04 -5.82 -32.61
C MET A 129 13.54 -7.19 -33.05
N GLU A 130 14.69 -7.23 -33.73
CA GLU A 130 15.41 -8.49 -34.00
C GLU A 130 16.34 -8.78 -32.81
N LEU A 131 16.20 -9.97 -32.21
CA LEU A 131 16.97 -10.36 -31.02
C LEU A 131 18.24 -11.15 -31.39
N PRO A 132 19.31 -11.04 -30.57
CA PRO A 132 20.55 -11.81 -30.77
C PRO A 132 20.36 -13.33 -30.79
N GLU A 133 21.27 -14.06 -31.45
CA GLU A 133 21.16 -15.53 -31.60
C GLU A 133 21.17 -16.31 -30.28
N ASN A 134 21.74 -15.73 -29.23
CA ASN A 134 21.84 -16.32 -27.89
C ASN A 134 20.57 -16.14 -27.05
N VAL A 135 19.49 -15.61 -27.61
CA VAL A 135 18.16 -15.49 -26.98
C VAL A 135 17.21 -16.49 -27.66
N PRO A 136 17.16 -17.76 -27.19
CA PRO A 136 16.40 -18.81 -27.86
C PRO A 136 14.88 -18.73 -27.60
N ASP A 137 14.50 -18.11 -26.48
CA ASP A 137 13.11 -18.01 -26.01
C ASP A 137 12.61 -16.57 -26.04
N LYS A 138 11.28 -16.40 -26.02
CA LYS A 138 10.67 -15.06 -25.94
C LYS A 138 11.11 -14.37 -24.64
N PRO A 139 11.73 -13.17 -24.68
CA PRO A 139 12.07 -12.44 -23.47
C PRO A 139 10.81 -11.89 -22.78
N LEU A 140 10.94 -11.57 -21.50
CA LEU A 140 9.90 -10.86 -20.77
C LEU A 140 9.94 -9.37 -21.14
N LEU A 141 8.78 -8.79 -21.42
CA LEU A 141 8.65 -7.35 -21.63
C LEU A 141 8.20 -6.67 -20.34
N SER A 142 8.97 -5.69 -19.87
CA SER A 142 8.62 -4.75 -18.80
C SER A 142 8.19 -3.43 -19.42
N VAL A 143 7.08 -2.86 -18.95
CA VAL A 143 6.47 -1.65 -19.53
C VAL A 143 6.11 -0.67 -18.42
N ASN A 144 6.21 0.62 -18.71
CA ASN A 144 5.92 1.71 -17.77
C ASN A 144 6.77 1.62 -16.49
N ARG A 145 8.05 1.26 -16.65
CA ARG A 145 9.02 1.18 -15.55
C ARG A 145 9.07 2.48 -14.79
N ASP A 146 9.38 2.43 -13.49
CA ASP A 146 9.44 3.61 -12.63
C ASP A 146 8.14 4.46 -12.61
N PHE A 147 7.01 3.85 -12.98
CA PHE A 147 5.72 4.50 -13.18
C PHE A 147 5.82 5.76 -14.07
N THR A 148 6.56 5.65 -15.18
CA THR A 148 6.87 6.80 -16.05
C THR A 148 5.65 7.62 -16.49
N ALA A 149 4.49 6.99 -16.64
CA ALA A 149 3.22 7.67 -16.88
C ALA A 149 2.08 7.13 -16.00
N PRO A 150 1.10 7.98 -15.61
CA PRO A 150 -0.04 7.61 -14.78
C PRO A 150 -1.14 6.93 -15.62
N VAL A 151 -0.83 5.76 -16.16
CA VAL A 151 -1.69 4.98 -17.05
C VAL A 151 -1.98 3.60 -16.48
N ARG A 152 -3.06 2.97 -16.95
CA ARG A 152 -3.32 1.54 -16.72
C ARG A 152 -2.68 0.74 -17.83
N VAL A 153 -1.91 -0.31 -17.51
CA VAL A 153 -1.33 -1.18 -18.53
C VAL A 153 -2.18 -2.46 -18.62
N ALA A 154 -2.82 -2.66 -19.76
CA ALA A 154 -3.62 -3.83 -20.08
C ALA A 154 -2.80 -4.81 -20.94
N ARG A 155 -2.54 -6.00 -20.39
CA ARG A 155 -1.73 -7.05 -21.02
C ARG A 155 -2.33 -8.42 -20.77
N ASN A 156 -2.24 -9.27 -21.79
CA ASN A 156 -2.58 -10.69 -21.64
C ASN A 156 -1.30 -11.48 -21.35
N MET A 157 -0.98 -11.64 -20.07
CA MET A 157 0.16 -12.41 -19.61
C MET A 157 -0.31 -13.70 -18.93
N SER A 158 0.39 -14.80 -19.22
CA SER A 158 0.21 -16.04 -18.47
C SER A 158 0.65 -15.88 -17.01
N ARG A 159 0.14 -16.75 -16.13
CA ARG A 159 0.57 -16.77 -14.72
C ARG A 159 2.09 -16.98 -14.59
N ASP A 160 2.65 -17.85 -15.42
CA ASP A 160 4.08 -18.17 -15.40
C ASP A 160 4.93 -16.95 -15.80
N GLU A 161 4.53 -16.17 -16.81
CA GLU A 161 5.22 -14.93 -17.19
C GLU A 161 5.15 -13.87 -16.07
N ARG A 162 4.00 -13.75 -15.38
CA ARG A 162 3.85 -12.81 -14.25
C ARG A 162 4.73 -13.22 -13.06
N LEU A 163 4.79 -14.52 -12.74
CA LEU A 163 5.69 -15.05 -11.71
C LEU A 163 7.16 -14.87 -12.09
N ALA A 164 7.50 -15.04 -13.37
CA ALA A 164 8.85 -14.81 -13.86
C ALA A 164 9.26 -13.33 -13.74
N LEU A 165 8.36 -12.38 -14.06
CA LEU A 165 8.62 -10.95 -13.81
C LEU A 165 8.86 -10.66 -12.33
N VAL A 166 8.08 -11.23 -11.41
CA VAL A 166 8.34 -11.06 -9.96
C VAL A 166 9.77 -11.49 -9.58
N ARG A 167 10.31 -12.53 -10.22
CA ARG A 167 11.66 -13.04 -9.93
C ARG A 167 12.77 -12.27 -10.62
N LEU A 168 12.56 -11.91 -11.89
CA LEU A 168 13.61 -11.46 -12.80
C LEU A 168 13.60 -9.95 -13.08
N GLU A 169 12.50 -9.26 -12.80
CA GLU A 169 12.39 -7.82 -13.01
C GLU A 169 13.53 -7.08 -12.31
N THR A 170 14.09 -6.10 -13.02
CA THR A 170 15.21 -5.29 -12.52
C THR A 170 14.80 -3.87 -12.17
N ASP A 171 13.59 -3.44 -12.55
CA ASP A 171 12.97 -2.19 -12.13
C ASP A 171 12.26 -2.39 -10.79
N PRO A 172 12.71 -1.72 -9.71
CA PRO A 172 12.13 -1.91 -8.38
C PRO A 172 10.62 -1.64 -8.33
N PHE A 173 10.14 -0.65 -9.09
CA PHE A 173 8.73 -0.30 -9.12
C PHE A 173 7.89 -1.42 -9.75
N ASN A 174 8.20 -1.87 -10.97
CA ASN A 174 7.46 -2.91 -11.66
C ASN A 174 7.56 -4.26 -10.94
N GLN A 175 8.70 -4.57 -10.30
CA GLN A 175 8.81 -5.79 -9.50
C GLN A 175 7.86 -5.74 -8.30
N TRP A 176 7.83 -4.61 -7.60
CA TRP A 176 6.91 -4.39 -6.49
C TRP A 176 5.44 -4.42 -6.94
N ASP A 177 5.08 -3.76 -8.03
CA ASP A 177 3.70 -3.71 -8.55
C ASP A 177 3.21 -5.09 -9.01
N GLY A 178 4.09 -5.86 -9.68
CA GLY A 178 3.83 -7.25 -10.05
C GLY A 178 3.58 -8.14 -8.83
N VAL A 179 4.38 -7.96 -7.76
CA VAL A 179 4.18 -8.61 -6.46
C VAL A 179 2.82 -8.24 -5.87
N GLN A 180 2.50 -6.94 -5.76
CA GLN A 180 1.24 -6.48 -5.17
C GLN A 180 0.03 -7.04 -5.93
N SER A 181 0.09 -7.05 -7.26
CA SER A 181 -0.98 -7.56 -8.12
C SER A 181 -1.25 -9.05 -7.90
N LEU A 182 -0.23 -9.90 -7.92
CA LEU A 182 -0.38 -11.34 -7.71
C LEU A 182 -0.79 -11.67 -6.27
N VAL A 183 -0.22 -10.98 -5.28
CA VAL A 183 -0.58 -11.13 -3.87
C VAL A 183 -2.04 -10.74 -3.64
N LYS A 184 -2.51 -9.65 -4.24
CA LYS A 184 -3.91 -9.22 -4.14
C LYS A 184 -4.85 -10.30 -4.65
N GLU A 185 -4.59 -10.84 -5.84
CA GLU A 185 -5.38 -11.92 -6.44
C GLU A 185 -5.41 -13.16 -5.54
N GLU A 186 -4.26 -13.53 -4.97
CA GLU A 186 -4.13 -14.67 -4.06
C GLU A 186 -4.94 -14.47 -2.77
N ILE A 187 -4.83 -13.30 -2.11
CA ILE A 187 -5.58 -13.02 -0.89
C ILE A 187 -7.08 -13.04 -1.15
N LEU A 188 -7.53 -12.45 -2.26
CA LEU A 188 -8.93 -12.46 -2.65
C LEU A 188 -9.45 -13.88 -2.91
N THR A 189 -8.64 -14.74 -3.54
CA THR A 189 -8.98 -16.14 -3.79
C THR A 189 -9.04 -16.95 -2.49
N LEU A 190 -8.04 -16.80 -1.61
CA LEU A 190 -8.01 -17.46 -0.30
C LEU A 190 -9.19 -17.02 0.60
N ALA A 191 -9.63 -15.77 0.49
CA ALA A 191 -10.76 -15.25 1.25
C ALA A 191 -12.12 -15.88 0.85
N GLU A 192 -12.23 -16.50 -0.33
CA GLU A 192 -13.46 -17.20 -0.75
C GLU A 192 -13.71 -18.51 0.01
N GLY A 193 -12.77 -18.96 0.84
CA GLY A 193 -13.04 -20.02 1.83
C GLY A 193 -12.93 -21.46 1.32
N SER A 194 -12.16 -21.71 0.26
CA SER A 194 -11.64 -23.06 0.03
C SER A 194 -10.48 -23.30 1.01
N GLN A 195 -10.36 -24.49 1.61
CA GLN A 195 -9.23 -24.86 2.47
C GLN A 195 -7.90 -25.01 1.68
N THR A 196 -7.65 -24.12 0.73
CA THR A 196 -6.47 -24.07 -0.10
C THR A 196 -5.33 -23.43 0.68
N GLU A 197 -4.17 -24.10 0.69
CA GLU A 197 -2.92 -23.47 1.09
C GLU A 197 -2.54 -22.39 0.06
N PRO A 198 -1.80 -21.33 0.47
CA PRO A 198 -1.30 -20.34 -0.47
C PRO A 198 -0.51 -21.00 -1.61
N ASP A 199 -0.59 -20.45 -2.81
CA ASP A 199 0.16 -20.95 -3.97
C ASP A 199 1.67 -20.95 -3.72
N ASP A 200 2.27 -22.14 -3.60
CA ASP A 200 3.70 -22.32 -3.32
C ASP A 200 4.61 -21.68 -4.39
N ALA A 201 4.17 -21.62 -5.65
CA ALA A 201 4.94 -21.00 -6.72
C ALA A 201 5.05 -19.48 -6.54
N LEU A 202 3.94 -18.84 -6.13
CA LEU A 202 3.90 -17.43 -5.77
C LEU A 202 4.72 -17.15 -4.52
N VAL A 203 4.52 -17.92 -3.45
CA VAL A 203 5.26 -17.74 -2.19
C VAL A 203 6.77 -17.91 -2.42
N SER A 204 7.18 -18.88 -3.23
CA SER A 204 8.59 -19.07 -3.57
C SER A 204 9.14 -17.92 -4.43
N ALA A 205 8.38 -17.42 -5.41
CA ALA A 205 8.78 -16.26 -6.21
C ALA A 205 8.96 -14.99 -5.35
N LEU A 206 8.05 -14.76 -4.41
CA LEU A 206 8.12 -13.66 -3.44
C LEU A 206 9.36 -13.76 -2.55
N ALA A 207 9.64 -14.95 -2.01
CA ALA A 207 10.80 -15.18 -1.16
C ALA A 207 12.11 -14.95 -1.92
N GLU A 208 12.22 -15.50 -3.14
CA GLU A 208 13.38 -15.29 -4.02
C GLU A 208 13.58 -13.79 -4.34
N ALA A 209 12.50 -13.06 -4.62
CA ALA A 209 12.56 -11.62 -4.90
C ALA A 209 13.08 -10.82 -3.69
N VAL A 210 12.58 -11.13 -2.48
CA VAL A 210 13.02 -10.49 -1.22
C VAL A 210 14.51 -10.76 -0.96
N GLU A 211 14.95 -12.02 -1.11
CA GLU A 211 16.35 -12.41 -0.88
C GLU A 211 17.30 -11.78 -1.91
N ARG A 212 16.91 -11.73 -3.19
CA ARG A 212 17.69 -11.07 -4.25
C ARG A 212 17.81 -9.56 -4.02
N ALA A 213 16.78 -8.94 -3.45
CA ALA A 213 16.77 -7.52 -3.11
C ALA A 213 17.52 -7.19 -1.81
N ALA A 214 18.14 -8.15 -1.11
CA ALA A 214 18.73 -7.93 0.22
C ALA A 214 19.85 -6.86 0.27
N SER A 215 20.48 -6.54 -0.87
CA SER A 215 21.46 -5.45 -0.98
C SER A 215 20.83 -4.05 -0.86
N ASP A 216 19.53 -3.91 -1.13
CA ASP A 216 18.71 -2.75 -0.80
C ASP A 216 17.66 -3.14 0.25
N PRO A 217 17.98 -3.00 1.55
CA PRO A 217 17.05 -3.37 2.61
C PRO A 217 15.72 -2.62 2.59
N ALA A 218 15.70 -1.37 2.10
CA ALA A 218 14.46 -0.60 2.01
C ALA A 218 13.53 -1.23 0.98
N PHE A 219 14.06 -1.59 -0.18
CA PHE A 219 13.32 -2.25 -1.24
C PHE A 219 12.89 -3.68 -0.86
N ALA A 220 13.80 -4.50 -0.31
CA ALA A 220 13.47 -5.83 0.19
C ALA A 220 12.32 -5.78 1.22
N ALA A 221 12.30 -4.77 2.09
CA ALA A 221 11.21 -4.56 3.04
C ALA A 221 9.86 -4.31 2.34
N LEU A 222 9.85 -3.55 1.24
CA LEU A 222 8.62 -3.29 0.47
C LEU A 222 8.07 -4.56 -0.17
N LEU A 223 8.92 -5.44 -0.69
CA LEU A 223 8.51 -6.71 -1.29
C LEU A 223 7.83 -7.66 -0.29
N THR A 224 8.16 -7.57 1.00
CA THR A 224 7.49 -8.34 2.06
C THR A 224 6.11 -7.81 2.48
N ARG A 225 5.76 -6.57 2.07
CA ARG A 225 4.49 -5.94 2.47
C ARG A 225 3.39 -6.41 1.53
N LEU A 226 2.46 -7.19 2.09
CA LEU A 226 1.21 -7.55 1.41
C LEU A 226 0.16 -6.44 1.61
N PRO A 227 -0.71 -6.19 0.62
CA PRO A 227 -1.80 -5.22 0.71
C PRO A 227 -2.60 -5.37 2.01
N ASP A 228 -2.91 -4.25 2.65
CA ASP A 228 -3.69 -4.25 3.89
C ASP A 228 -5.17 -4.53 3.61
N VAL A 229 -5.89 -5.02 4.63
CA VAL A 229 -7.32 -5.37 4.50
C VAL A 229 -8.15 -4.17 4.01
N GLY A 230 -7.79 -2.95 4.41
CA GLY A 230 -8.46 -1.73 3.96
C GLY A 230 -8.31 -1.44 2.47
N GLU A 231 -7.17 -1.81 1.87
CA GLU A 231 -6.92 -1.69 0.43
C GLU A 231 -7.76 -2.72 -0.35
N LEU A 232 -7.86 -3.93 0.19
CA LEU A 232 -8.62 -5.03 -0.41
C LEU A 232 -10.14 -4.90 -0.20
N PHE A 233 -10.55 -4.06 0.73
CA PHE A 233 -11.93 -3.98 1.23
C PHE A 233 -12.94 -3.59 0.15
N LEU A 234 -12.51 -2.78 -0.83
CA LEU A 234 -13.35 -2.29 -1.93
C LEU A 234 -13.27 -3.15 -3.19
N GLU A 235 -12.34 -4.10 -3.24
CA GLU A 235 -12.08 -4.92 -4.44
C GLU A 235 -13.18 -5.97 -4.67
N ARG A 236 -13.95 -6.33 -3.64
CA ARG A 236 -15.06 -7.27 -3.74
C ARG A 236 -16.26 -6.84 -2.89
N GLN A 237 -17.45 -7.13 -3.41
CA GLN A 237 -18.71 -6.93 -2.71
C GLN A 237 -19.53 -8.23 -2.74
N PRO A 238 -20.01 -8.74 -1.58
CA PRO A 238 -19.84 -8.15 -0.25
C PRO A 238 -18.40 -8.22 0.29
N ALA A 239 -18.01 -7.22 1.07
CA ALA A 239 -16.70 -7.13 1.73
C ALA A 239 -16.71 -7.91 3.06
N ASP A 240 -15.78 -8.84 3.21
CA ASP A 240 -15.58 -9.62 4.45
C ASP A 240 -14.17 -9.36 5.01
N ALA A 241 -14.08 -8.44 5.98
CA ALA A 241 -12.81 -8.09 6.61
C ALA A 241 -12.15 -9.26 7.35
N VAL A 242 -12.96 -10.18 7.89
CA VAL A 242 -12.46 -11.33 8.66
C VAL A 242 -11.82 -12.35 7.73
N ALA A 243 -12.48 -12.67 6.62
CA ALA A 243 -11.95 -13.56 5.59
C ALA A 243 -10.67 -12.98 4.96
N LEU A 244 -10.67 -11.69 4.58
CA LEU A 244 -9.50 -11.01 4.01
C LEU A 244 -8.30 -11.00 4.97
N ASN A 245 -8.52 -10.69 6.24
CA ASN A 245 -7.46 -10.70 7.25
C ASN A 245 -6.90 -12.11 7.47
N SER A 246 -7.77 -13.12 7.47
CA SER A 246 -7.37 -14.53 7.66
C SER A 246 -6.54 -15.03 6.47
N ALA A 247 -7.00 -14.75 5.24
CA ALA A 247 -6.28 -15.03 4.01
C ALA A 247 -4.90 -14.35 3.96
N ARG A 248 -4.86 -13.04 4.29
CA ARG A 248 -3.61 -12.28 4.37
C ARG A 248 -2.63 -12.89 5.37
N LYS A 249 -3.07 -13.19 6.60
CA LYS A 249 -2.21 -13.82 7.62
C LYS A 249 -1.70 -15.19 7.17
N LYS A 250 -2.52 -15.98 6.46
CA LYS A 250 -2.12 -17.27 5.91
C LYS A 250 -0.97 -17.11 4.90
N LEU A 251 -1.10 -16.18 3.96
CA LEU A 251 -0.05 -15.88 2.98
C LEU A 251 1.21 -15.32 3.64
N GLN A 252 1.09 -14.43 4.63
CA GLN A 252 2.23 -13.93 5.41
C GLN A 252 2.96 -15.06 6.14
N SER A 253 2.23 -16.00 6.76
CA SER A 253 2.83 -17.14 7.44
C SER A 253 3.56 -18.08 6.47
N ALA A 254 3.02 -18.29 5.26
CA ALA A 254 3.69 -19.10 4.24
C ALA A 254 4.99 -18.43 3.76
N LEU A 255 4.95 -17.12 3.50
CA LEU A 255 6.14 -16.33 3.13
C LEU A 255 7.20 -16.35 4.23
N ALA A 256 6.78 -16.15 5.49
CA ALA A 256 7.68 -16.23 6.64
C ALA A 256 8.35 -17.61 6.78
N GLY A 257 7.62 -18.69 6.45
CA GLY A 257 8.18 -20.04 6.41
C GLY A 257 9.30 -20.19 5.38
N LYS A 258 9.08 -19.73 4.13
CA LYS A 258 10.11 -19.75 3.07
C LYS A 258 11.31 -18.86 3.42
N LEU A 259 11.07 -17.70 4.05
CA LEU A 259 12.10 -16.77 4.48
C LEU A 259 12.72 -17.09 5.85
N SER A 260 12.43 -18.25 6.46
CA SER A 260 12.86 -18.55 7.83
C SER A 260 14.37 -18.44 8.05
N GLY A 261 15.18 -18.93 7.10
CA GLY A 261 16.64 -18.77 7.11
C GLY A 261 17.07 -17.31 7.03
N PHE A 262 16.48 -16.55 6.10
CA PHE A 262 16.76 -15.12 5.91
C PHE A 262 16.33 -14.27 7.12
N ILE A 263 15.21 -14.61 7.77
CA ILE A 263 14.73 -14.00 9.01
C ILE A 263 15.74 -14.25 10.13
N ALA A 264 16.17 -15.51 10.33
CA ALA A 264 17.11 -15.87 11.37
C ALA A 264 18.47 -15.17 11.18
N GLU A 265 18.98 -15.12 9.94
CA GLU A 265 20.23 -14.44 9.64
C GLU A 265 20.13 -12.92 9.87
N THR A 266 19.07 -12.29 9.35
CA THR A 266 18.93 -10.83 9.40
C THR A 266 18.64 -10.34 10.81
N LEU A 267 17.74 -11.00 11.54
CA LEU A 267 17.37 -10.61 12.90
C LEU A 267 18.39 -11.03 13.95
N GLY A 268 19.23 -12.04 13.66
CA GLY A 268 20.35 -12.44 14.52
C GLY A 268 21.48 -11.41 14.58
N LYS A 269 21.60 -10.53 13.57
CA LYS A 269 22.52 -9.40 13.57
C LYS A 269 21.97 -8.27 14.46
N PRO A 270 22.79 -7.56 15.25
CA PRO A 270 22.32 -6.41 16.02
C PRO A 270 21.95 -5.25 15.09
N THR A 271 21.02 -4.40 15.53
CA THR A 271 20.78 -3.10 14.89
C THR A 271 22.09 -2.29 14.82
N PRO A 272 22.39 -1.61 13.71
CA PRO A 272 23.56 -0.73 13.61
C PRO A 272 23.62 0.30 14.74
N THR A 273 24.84 0.57 15.23
CA THR A 273 25.10 1.59 16.26
C THR A 273 26.32 2.44 15.87
N PRO A 274 26.34 3.75 16.22
CA PRO A 274 25.27 4.51 16.87
C PRO A 274 24.02 4.68 15.98
N TYR A 275 22.88 4.99 16.60
CA TYR A 275 21.63 5.22 15.87
C TYR A 275 21.77 6.42 14.91
N ASP A 276 21.37 6.22 13.66
CA ASP A 276 21.27 7.25 12.63
C ASP A 276 19.87 7.23 11.98
N PRO A 277 19.15 8.36 11.93
CA PRO A 277 17.88 8.46 11.22
C PRO A 277 18.01 8.48 9.69
N GLY A 278 19.22 8.55 9.12
CA GLY A 278 19.52 8.60 7.69
C GLY A 278 19.02 7.39 6.89
N ALA A 279 18.92 7.57 5.57
CA ALA A 279 18.26 6.64 4.65
C ALA A 279 18.80 5.20 4.73
N GLU A 280 20.13 5.04 4.81
CA GLU A 280 20.78 3.72 4.89
C GLU A 280 20.33 2.92 6.13
N GLN A 281 20.48 3.48 7.32
CA GLN A 281 20.02 2.82 8.55
C GLN A 281 18.50 2.72 8.62
N ALA A 282 17.76 3.66 8.01
CA ALA A 282 16.31 3.57 7.91
C ALA A 282 15.86 2.37 7.07
N GLY A 283 16.54 2.09 5.95
CA GLY A 283 16.31 0.90 5.13
C GLY A 283 16.57 -0.40 5.90
N ILE A 284 17.70 -0.48 6.62
CA ILE A 284 18.02 -1.64 7.47
C ILE A 284 16.92 -1.87 8.51
N ARG A 285 16.48 -0.82 9.20
CA ARG A 285 15.37 -0.92 10.16
C ARG A 285 14.07 -1.32 9.48
N ALA A 286 13.78 -0.80 8.29
CA ALA A 286 12.58 -1.17 7.54
C ALA A 286 12.54 -2.68 7.28
N LEU A 287 13.62 -3.27 6.77
CA LEU A 287 13.72 -4.72 6.55
C LEU A 287 13.54 -5.50 7.84
N ARG A 288 14.31 -5.14 8.88
CA ARG A 288 14.22 -5.80 10.19
C ARG A 288 12.79 -5.76 10.74
N THR A 289 12.13 -4.60 10.70
CA THR A 289 10.73 -4.50 11.18
C THR A 289 9.76 -5.32 10.36
N ALA A 290 9.96 -5.43 9.04
CA ALA A 290 9.10 -6.24 8.20
C ALA A 290 9.26 -7.74 8.50
N LEU A 291 10.50 -8.20 8.71
CA LEU A 291 10.79 -9.58 9.12
C LEU A 291 10.29 -9.88 10.54
N ILE A 292 10.33 -8.92 11.47
CA ILE A 292 9.72 -9.03 12.80
C ILE A 292 8.20 -9.21 12.69
N VAL A 293 7.54 -8.46 11.80
CA VAL A 293 6.09 -8.59 11.57
C VAL A 293 5.76 -9.97 10.98
N LEU A 294 6.53 -10.45 10.01
CA LEU A 294 6.37 -11.80 9.47
C LEU A 294 6.55 -12.87 10.55
N LEU A 295 7.57 -12.75 11.42
CA LEU A 295 7.79 -13.67 12.52
C LEU A 295 6.57 -13.74 13.47
N GLY A 296 5.92 -12.59 13.72
CA GLY A 296 4.74 -12.49 14.58
C GLY A 296 3.46 -13.13 14.08
N VAL A 297 3.42 -13.64 12.84
CA VAL A 297 2.28 -14.42 12.32
C VAL A 297 2.61 -15.90 12.10
N THR A 298 3.86 -16.31 12.37
CA THR A 298 4.30 -17.70 12.20
C THR A 298 3.76 -18.61 13.29
N GLN A 299 3.68 -19.90 12.98
CA GLN A 299 3.39 -20.96 13.95
C GLN A 299 4.67 -21.60 14.52
N ASP A 300 5.83 -20.96 14.37
CA ASP A 300 7.10 -21.44 14.92
C ASP A 300 7.07 -21.36 16.47
N PRO A 301 7.26 -22.47 17.20
CA PRO A 301 7.27 -22.48 18.67
C PRO A 301 8.35 -21.56 19.29
N SER A 302 9.42 -21.24 18.55
CA SER A 302 10.50 -20.36 18.99
C SER A 302 10.23 -18.87 18.75
N ALA A 303 9.22 -18.53 17.94
CA ALA A 303 8.91 -17.13 17.58
C ALA A 303 8.62 -16.24 18.80
N PRO A 304 7.80 -16.64 19.81
CA PRO A 304 7.54 -15.79 20.97
C PRO A 304 8.80 -15.39 21.74
N ALA A 305 9.70 -16.35 21.98
CA ALA A 305 10.94 -16.10 22.70
C ALA A 305 11.88 -15.17 21.91
N THR A 306 11.95 -15.36 20.58
CA THR A 306 12.73 -14.50 19.69
C THR A 306 12.19 -13.07 19.67
N LEU A 307 10.87 -12.90 19.58
CA LEU A 307 10.21 -11.59 19.61
C LEU A 307 10.40 -10.87 20.96
N GLU A 308 10.35 -11.60 22.08
CA GLU A 308 10.62 -11.02 23.40
C GLU A 308 12.09 -10.56 23.53
N ALA A 309 13.04 -11.34 23.01
CA ALA A 309 14.45 -10.96 22.97
C ALA A 309 14.67 -9.70 22.10
N LEU A 310 14.03 -9.63 20.92
CA LEU A 310 14.09 -8.45 20.05
C LEU A 310 13.46 -7.22 20.69
N TYR A 311 12.32 -7.37 21.36
CA TYR A 311 11.69 -6.28 22.12
C TYR A 311 12.63 -5.74 23.22
N SER A 312 13.21 -6.64 24.00
CA SER A 312 14.08 -6.29 25.13
C SER A 312 15.42 -5.70 24.70
N GLY A 313 15.96 -6.19 23.57
CA GLY A 313 17.22 -5.72 22.98
C GLY A 313 17.10 -4.48 22.09
N ALA A 314 15.88 -4.07 21.72
CA ALA A 314 15.67 -2.94 20.81
C ALA A 314 16.22 -1.63 21.39
N THR A 315 17.16 -1.03 20.66
CA THR A 315 17.83 0.24 21.01
C THR A 315 17.11 1.48 20.49
N ASN A 316 16.05 1.30 19.70
CA ASN A 316 15.26 2.38 19.11
C ASN A 316 13.76 2.04 19.14
N MET A 317 12.92 3.07 19.08
CA MET A 317 11.47 2.94 19.20
C MET A 317 10.83 2.24 17.97
N THR A 318 11.44 2.31 16.79
CA THR A 318 10.93 1.68 15.56
C THR A 318 10.92 0.15 15.68
N GLU A 319 12.04 -0.44 16.07
CA GLU A 319 12.12 -1.89 16.30
C GLU A 319 11.37 -2.33 17.56
N ARG A 320 11.42 -1.53 18.64
CA ARG A 320 10.71 -1.85 19.88
C ARG A 320 9.20 -1.96 19.65
N LEU A 321 8.61 -1.04 18.90
CA LEU A 321 7.18 -1.09 18.57
C LEU A 321 6.83 -2.21 17.58
N ALA A 322 7.71 -2.50 16.62
CA ALA A 322 7.51 -3.63 15.71
C ALA A 322 7.47 -4.96 16.48
N ALA A 323 8.43 -5.17 17.40
CA ALA A 323 8.48 -6.36 18.24
C ALA A 323 7.29 -6.44 19.20
N LEU A 324 6.90 -5.32 19.83
CA LEU A 324 5.71 -5.27 20.69
C LEU A 324 4.43 -5.63 19.93
N ARG A 325 4.25 -5.08 18.72
CA ARG A 325 3.09 -5.41 17.87
C ARG A 325 3.10 -6.88 17.46
N ALA A 326 4.25 -7.41 17.05
CA ALA A 326 4.40 -8.80 16.67
C ALA A 326 4.09 -9.75 17.83
N LEU A 327 4.52 -9.44 19.06
CA LEU A 327 4.12 -10.18 20.27
C LEU A 327 2.59 -10.18 20.44
N CYS A 328 1.94 -9.02 20.30
CA CYS A 328 0.48 -8.95 20.41
C CYS A 328 -0.26 -9.73 19.31
N VAL A 329 0.29 -9.82 18.10
CA VAL A 329 -0.29 -10.63 17.01
C VAL A 329 -0.11 -12.12 17.27
N GLN A 330 1.07 -12.52 17.80
CA GLN A 330 1.36 -13.92 18.14
C GLN A 330 0.49 -14.42 19.30
N GLY A 331 0.20 -13.54 20.27
CA GLY A 331 -0.61 -13.87 21.43
C GLY A 331 0.02 -14.91 22.33
N GLY A 332 -0.82 -15.68 23.04
CA GLY A 332 -0.35 -16.72 23.98
C GLY A 332 0.06 -16.18 25.36
N GLY A 333 -0.14 -14.89 25.64
CA GLY A 333 0.05 -14.26 26.94
C GLY A 333 1.45 -13.70 27.18
N VAL A 334 2.42 -13.97 26.30
CA VAL A 334 3.79 -13.45 26.40
C VAL A 334 3.81 -11.93 26.21
N GLU A 335 2.89 -11.39 25.42
CA GLU A 335 2.76 -9.96 25.15
C GLU A 335 2.42 -9.13 26.40
N ALA A 336 1.75 -9.72 27.39
CA ALA A 336 1.27 -9.02 28.58
C ALA A 336 2.44 -8.40 29.38
N GLY A 337 3.55 -9.13 29.52
CA GLY A 337 4.75 -8.63 30.19
C GLY A 337 5.41 -7.48 29.44
N ALA A 338 5.48 -7.56 28.11
CA ALA A 338 6.04 -6.50 27.28
C ALA A 338 5.18 -5.22 27.31
N LEU A 339 3.85 -5.36 27.20
CA LEU A 339 2.90 -4.25 27.29
C LEU A 339 2.98 -3.53 28.65
N ALA A 340 3.05 -4.28 29.75
CA ALA A 340 3.16 -3.70 31.09
C ALA A 340 4.51 -2.98 31.28
N LYS A 341 5.62 -3.57 30.82
CA LYS A 341 6.95 -2.93 30.85
C LYS A 341 6.95 -1.62 30.05
N PHE A 342 6.38 -1.63 28.84
CA PHE A 342 6.29 -0.45 27.98
C PHE A 342 5.50 0.67 28.66
N GLU A 343 4.34 0.36 29.22
CA GLU A 343 3.50 1.32 29.92
C GLU A 343 4.25 1.95 31.10
N VAL A 344 4.88 1.13 31.96
CA VAL A 344 5.62 1.64 33.13
C VAL A 344 6.77 2.55 32.72
N GLU A 345 7.51 2.19 31.67
CA GLU A 345 8.64 2.96 31.14
C GLU A 345 8.19 4.32 30.57
N TRP A 346 7.06 4.34 29.83
CA TRP A 346 6.65 5.48 29.01
C TRP A 346 5.43 6.26 29.51
N LYS A 347 4.83 5.90 30.66
CA LYS A 347 3.62 6.54 31.21
C LYS A 347 3.67 8.07 31.28
N SER A 348 4.86 8.66 31.49
CA SER A 348 5.06 10.11 31.57
C SER A 348 5.18 10.80 30.20
N ASN A 349 5.20 10.04 29.10
CA ASN A 349 5.28 10.55 27.74
C ASN A 349 3.96 10.26 26.98
N PRO A 350 3.05 11.24 26.89
CA PRO A 350 1.74 11.04 26.27
C PRO A 350 1.80 10.55 24.82
N LEU A 351 2.76 11.04 24.02
CA LEU A 351 2.89 10.68 22.61
C LEU A 351 3.39 9.24 22.42
N VAL A 352 4.26 8.76 23.31
CA VAL A 352 4.71 7.37 23.29
C VAL A 352 3.60 6.44 23.81
N MET A 353 2.85 6.88 24.82
CA MET A 353 1.66 6.16 25.28
C MET A 353 0.59 6.06 24.20
N ASP A 354 0.36 7.09 23.37
CA ASP A 354 -0.55 7.00 22.23
C ASP A 354 -0.15 5.85 21.27
N LYS A 355 1.15 5.57 21.10
CA LYS A 355 1.62 4.41 20.33
C LYS A 355 1.31 3.08 21.01
N TRP A 356 1.40 3.01 22.34
CA TRP A 356 1.00 1.83 23.11
C TRP A 356 -0.51 1.55 22.99
N PHE A 357 -1.35 2.58 23.12
CA PHE A 357 -2.79 2.47 22.88
C PHE A 357 -3.07 1.99 21.45
N ALA A 358 -2.38 2.56 20.46
CA ALA A 358 -2.51 2.17 19.07
C ALA A 358 -2.09 0.72 18.81
N VAL A 359 -0.99 0.23 19.39
CA VAL A 359 -0.60 -1.18 19.26
C VAL A 359 -1.72 -2.07 19.78
N ARG A 360 -2.19 -1.84 21.02
CA ARG A 360 -3.26 -2.63 21.64
C ARG A 360 -4.57 -2.59 20.85
N ALA A 361 -4.95 -1.43 20.31
CA ALA A 361 -6.15 -1.30 19.49
C ALA A 361 -6.01 -2.00 18.13
N SER A 362 -4.84 -1.88 17.47
CA SER A 362 -4.60 -2.46 16.15
C SER A 362 -4.53 -4.00 16.13
N THR A 363 -4.21 -4.62 17.27
CA THR A 363 -4.04 -6.09 17.36
C THR A 363 -5.06 -6.77 18.28
N GLY A 364 -5.82 -6.00 19.05
CA GLY A 364 -6.72 -6.52 20.07
C GLY A 364 -8.12 -6.87 19.57
N THR A 365 -9.01 -7.12 20.53
CA THR A 365 -10.43 -7.42 20.31
C THR A 365 -11.32 -6.25 20.74
N ALA A 366 -12.63 -6.36 20.56
CA ALA A 366 -13.61 -5.41 21.11
C ALA A 366 -13.45 -5.24 22.63
N GLU A 367 -13.12 -6.30 23.37
CA GLU A 367 -12.86 -6.26 24.82
C GLU A 367 -11.59 -5.46 25.14
N THR A 368 -10.55 -5.58 24.31
CA THR A 368 -9.34 -4.76 24.43
C THR A 368 -9.68 -3.29 24.30
N VAL A 369 -10.50 -2.91 23.32
CA VAL A 369 -10.95 -1.52 23.13
C VAL A 369 -11.74 -1.01 24.34
N ALA A 370 -12.66 -1.82 24.87
CA ALA A 370 -13.40 -1.46 26.09
C ALA A 370 -12.46 -1.25 27.30
N THR A 371 -11.45 -2.11 27.46
CA THR A 371 -10.43 -1.98 28.50
C THR A 371 -9.59 -0.71 28.31
N LEU A 372 -9.21 -0.39 27.08
CA LEU A 372 -8.48 0.84 26.76
C LEU A 372 -9.31 2.10 27.05
N ALA A 373 -10.62 2.08 26.75
CA ALA A 373 -11.51 3.19 27.03
C ALA A 373 -11.73 3.43 28.53
N ALA A 374 -11.56 2.39 29.35
CA ALA A 374 -11.61 2.48 30.82
C ALA A 374 -10.25 2.80 31.47
N HIS A 375 -9.18 2.91 30.68
CA HIS A 375 -7.83 3.14 31.20
C HIS A 375 -7.70 4.53 31.85
N PRO A 376 -6.97 4.70 32.97
CA PRO A 376 -6.82 6.01 33.63
C PRO A 376 -6.26 7.12 32.72
N ASP A 377 -5.32 6.75 31.84
CA ASP A 377 -4.74 7.68 30.87
C ASP A 377 -5.59 7.87 29.60
N PHE A 378 -6.78 7.25 29.49
CA PHE A 378 -7.69 7.50 28.38
C PHE A 378 -8.56 8.74 28.66
N ASP A 379 -8.23 9.85 28.00
CA ASP A 379 -8.97 11.11 28.14
C ASP A 379 -9.70 11.46 26.84
N LEU A 380 -11.04 11.51 26.90
CA LEU A 380 -11.91 11.90 25.78
C LEU A 380 -11.68 13.34 25.29
N ARG A 381 -11.09 14.20 26.12
CA ARG A 381 -10.74 15.58 25.75
C ARG A 381 -9.46 15.66 24.95
N ASN A 382 -8.65 14.60 24.92
CA ASN A 382 -7.45 14.50 24.10
C ASN A 382 -7.77 13.79 22.78
N PRO A 383 -7.89 14.52 21.65
CA PRO A 383 -8.24 13.92 20.37
C PRO A 383 -7.22 12.89 19.88
N ASN A 384 -5.94 13.01 20.28
CA ASN A 384 -4.91 12.05 19.89
C ASN A 384 -5.11 10.71 20.60
N ARG A 385 -5.43 10.73 21.91
CA ARG A 385 -5.70 9.53 22.70
C ARG A 385 -6.94 8.79 22.21
N VAL A 386 -8.01 9.52 21.89
CA VAL A 386 -9.23 8.90 21.31
C VAL A 386 -8.93 8.32 19.93
N ARG A 387 -8.18 9.03 19.08
CA ARG A 387 -7.78 8.54 17.75
C ARG A 387 -6.90 7.29 17.84
N SER A 388 -5.95 7.24 18.77
CA SER A 388 -5.07 6.08 18.97
C SER A 388 -5.82 4.81 19.39
N VAL A 389 -7.06 4.93 19.85
CA VAL A 389 -7.90 3.77 20.18
C VAL A 389 -8.94 3.53 19.08
N VAL A 390 -9.86 4.47 18.90
CA VAL A 390 -11.05 4.26 18.06
C VAL A 390 -10.69 4.25 16.58
N ALA A 391 -9.97 5.26 16.10
CA ALA A 391 -9.61 5.32 14.68
C ALA A 391 -8.64 4.19 14.32
N THR A 392 -7.68 3.89 15.20
CA THR A 392 -6.79 2.75 15.01
C THR A 392 -7.55 1.42 14.95
N PHE A 393 -8.48 1.15 15.87
CA PHE A 393 -9.29 -0.07 15.83
C PHE A 393 -10.14 -0.15 14.56
N ALA A 394 -10.86 0.92 14.23
CA ALA A 394 -11.78 0.94 13.09
C ALA A 394 -11.09 0.94 11.72
N MET A 395 -9.86 1.46 11.61
CA MET A 395 -9.15 1.56 10.32
C MET A 395 -8.05 0.51 10.15
N GLN A 396 -7.37 0.11 11.22
CA GLN A 396 -6.22 -0.82 11.15
C GLN A 396 -6.58 -2.23 11.61
N ASN A 397 -7.70 -2.42 12.32
CA ASN A 397 -8.18 -3.72 12.77
C ASN A 397 -9.61 -3.99 12.28
N LEU A 398 -9.79 -3.83 10.96
CA LEU A 398 -11.09 -3.99 10.29
C LEU A 398 -11.75 -5.33 10.59
N ALA A 399 -10.97 -6.42 10.73
CA ALA A 399 -11.51 -7.72 11.06
C ALA A 399 -12.19 -7.77 12.44
N ALA A 400 -11.61 -7.14 13.46
CA ALA A 400 -12.23 -7.08 14.78
C ALA A 400 -13.33 -6.02 14.86
N PHE A 401 -13.19 -4.90 14.13
CA PHE A 401 -14.21 -3.86 14.08
C PHE A 401 -15.49 -4.34 13.37
N HIS A 402 -15.34 -4.96 12.20
CA HIS A 402 -16.42 -5.53 11.40
C HIS A 402 -16.70 -7.01 11.74
N ALA A 403 -16.38 -7.44 12.95
CA ALA A 403 -16.69 -8.80 13.40
C ALA A 403 -18.20 -9.10 13.19
N PRO A 404 -18.58 -10.25 12.58
CA PRO A 404 -19.98 -10.59 12.26
C PRO A 404 -20.92 -10.73 13.46
N ASP A 405 -20.40 -10.65 14.68
CA ASP A 405 -21.16 -10.66 15.93
C ASP A 405 -21.52 -9.24 16.44
N GLY A 406 -21.04 -8.19 15.74
CA GLY A 406 -21.25 -6.79 16.07
C GLY A 406 -20.51 -6.28 17.31
N SER A 407 -19.60 -7.08 17.89
CA SER A 407 -18.87 -6.73 19.11
C SER A 407 -18.02 -5.47 18.92
N GLY A 408 -17.33 -5.36 17.78
CA GLY A 408 -16.53 -4.18 17.42
C GLY A 408 -17.36 -2.90 17.35
N TYR A 409 -18.54 -2.96 16.70
CA TYR A 409 -19.43 -1.81 16.61
C TYR A 409 -19.93 -1.36 17.99
N ARG A 410 -20.34 -2.30 18.86
CA ARG A 410 -20.81 -1.98 20.21
C ARG A 410 -19.70 -1.35 21.07
N ALA A 411 -18.47 -1.81 20.94
CA ALA A 411 -17.33 -1.22 21.64
C ALA A 411 -17.13 0.24 21.22
N VAL A 412 -17.17 0.53 19.92
CA VAL A 412 -17.00 1.90 19.38
C VAL A 412 -18.22 2.78 19.66
N GLU A 413 -19.44 2.24 19.59
CA GLU A 413 -20.70 2.93 19.91
C GLU A 413 -20.64 3.58 21.29
N SER A 414 -20.19 2.83 22.31
CA SER A 414 -20.08 3.34 23.69
C SER A 414 -19.15 4.57 23.80
N ILE A 415 -18.09 4.59 23.01
CA ILE A 415 -17.11 5.68 22.98
C ILE A 415 -17.67 6.86 22.21
N ILE A 416 -18.35 6.63 21.08
CA ILE A 416 -19.03 7.69 20.30
C ILE A 416 -20.02 8.44 21.18
N LEU A 417 -20.89 7.73 21.91
CA LEU A 417 -21.88 8.33 22.80
C LEU A 417 -21.22 9.21 23.87
N SER A 418 -20.14 8.73 24.47
CA SER A 418 -19.40 9.46 25.49
C SER A 418 -18.66 10.68 24.90
N ALA A 419 -18.06 10.51 23.72
CA ALA A 419 -17.33 11.55 23.00
C ALA A 419 -18.26 12.65 22.50
N ASP A 420 -19.44 12.32 21.95
CA ASP A 420 -20.40 13.29 21.44
C ASP A 420 -20.92 14.20 22.56
N LYS A 421 -21.20 13.64 23.74
CA LYS A 421 -21.61 14.42 24.92
C LYS A 421 -20.52 15.39 25.39
N ALA A 422 -19.25 14.98 25.34
CA ALA A 422 -18.13 15.79 25.81
C ALA A 422 -17.63 16.79 24.74
N ASN A 423 -17.64 16.38 23.47
CA ASN A 423 -17.14 17.09 22.32
C ASN A 423 -17.88 16.62 21.04
N PRO A 424 -18.97 17.29 20.65
CA PRO A 424 -19.77 16.96 19.48
C PRO A 424 -18.97 16.80 18.18
N ALA A 425 -17.95 17.62 17.97
CA ALA A 425 -17.10 17.54 16.78
C ALA A 425 -16.24 16.27 16.76
N LEU A 426 -15.80 15.80 17.93
CA LEU A 426 -15.10 14.52 18.04
C LEU A 426 -16.05 13.35 17.81
N GLY A 427 -17.23 13.35 18.45
CA GLY A 427 -18.26 12.33 18.25
C GLY A 427 -18.64 12.17 16.77
N ALA A 428 -18.90 13.29 16.10
CA ALA A 428 -19.22 13.33 14.67
C ALA A 428 -18.11 12.70 13.81
N ARG A 429 -16.84 13.01 14.10
CA ARG A 429 -15.69 12.47 13.35
C ARG A 429 -15.49 10.97 13.57
N LEU A 430 -15.85 10.42 14.73
CA LEU A 430 -15.74 8.98 14.97
C LEU A 430 -16.77 8.17 14.17
N LEU A 431 -17.89 8.78 13.77
CA LEU A 431 -18.91 8.12 12.94
C LEU A 431 -18.44 7.80 11.52
N ILE A 432 -17.38 8.46 11.04
CA ILE A 432 -16.73 8.15 9.74
C ILE A 432 -16.30 6.68 9.67
N ALA A 433 -16.04 6.03 10.82
CA ALA A 433 -15.77 4.60 10.89
C ALA A 433 -16.87 3.73 10.25
N PHE A 434 -18.09 4.24 10.11
CA PHE A 434 -19.21 3.51 9.52
C PHE A 434 -19.46 3.83 8.05
N ASP A 435 -18.72 4.72 7.38
CA ASP A 435 -19.03 5.18 6.01
C ASP A 435 -19.21 4.04 4.99
N GLN A 436 -18.48 2.95 5.15
CA GLN A 436 -18.47 1.80 4.24
C GLN A 436 -19.37 0.64 4.70
N TRP A 437 -20.26 0.84 5.68
CA TRP A 437 -21.05 -0.26 6.27
C TRP A 437 -21.94 -0.99 5.24
N LYS A 438 -22.38 -0.32 4.17
CA LYS A 438 -23.33 -0.87 3.19
C LYS A 438 -22.75 -1.98 2.31
N ILE A 439 -21.43 -1.98 2.09
CA ILE A 439 -20.75 -2.96 1.24
C ILE A 439 -20.37 -4.25 1.97
N LEU A 440 -20.51 -4.27 3.31
CA LEU A 440 -20.15 -5.40 4.15
C LEU A 440 -20.95 -6.66 3.82
N GLU A 441 -20.38 -7.81 4.20
CA GLU A 441 -21.10 -9.07 4.26
C GLU A 441 -22.39 -8.99 5.11
N PRO A 442 -23.42 -9.78 4.78
CA PRO A 442 -24.77 -9.60 5.31
C PRO A 442 -24.88 -9.50 6.84
N ARG A 443 -24.12 -10.28 7.61
CA ARG A 443 -24.19 -10.29 9.07
C ARG A 443 -23.56 -9.03 9.67
N ALA A 444 -22.32 -8.72 9.29
CA ALA A 444 -21.62 -7.51 9.70
C ALA A 444 -22.38 -6.25 9.27
N ARG A 445 -23.00 -6.26 8.07
CA ARG A 445 -23.86 -5.17 7.60
C ARG A 445 -25.08 -4.97 8.50
N ALA A 446 -25.79 -6.04 8.85
CA ALA A 446 -26.96 -5.98 9.71
C ALA A 446 -26.61 -5.45 11.12
N GLU A 447 -25.49 -5.89 11.69
CA GLU A 447 -25.00 -5.41 12.99
C GLU A 447 -24.56 -3.94 12.95
N ALA A 448 -23.92 -3.49 11.87
CA ALA A 448 -23.58 -2.09 11.66
C ALA A 448 -24.83 -1.22 11.54
N GLU A 449 -25.82 -1.65 10.76
CA GLU A 449 -27.12 -0.97 10.62
C GLU A 449 -27.85 -0.87 11.97
N ALA A 450 -27.90 -1.97 12.72
CA ALA A 450 -28.51 -1.99 14.04
C ALA A 450 -27.82 -1.01 15.00
N THR A 451 -26.49 -0.89 14.92
CA THR A 451 -25.71 0.07 15.70
C THR A 451 -26.00 1.50 15.31
N LEU A 452 -26.04 1.82 14.01
CA LEU A 452 -26.41 3.14 13.51
C LEU A 452 -27.84 3.54 13.93
N LYS A 453 -28.80 2.62 13.92
CA LYS A 453 -30.17 2.86 14.41
C LYS A 453 -30.23 3.15 15.90
N ARG A 454 -29.43 2.46 16.72
CA ARG A 454 -29.30 2.75 18.15
C ARG A 454 -28.70 4.13 18.38
N LEU A 455 -27.63 4.47 17.66
CA LEU A 455 -27.00 5.80 17.68
C LEU A 455 -28.01 6.89 17.30
N GLN A 456 -28.80 6.69 16.24
CA GLN A 456 -29.86 7.63 15.82
C GLN A 456 -30.87 7.90 16.94
N SER A 457 -31.21 6.86 17.72
CA SER A 457 -32.19 6.93 18.81
C SER A 457 -31.62 7.47 20.12
N ALA A 458 -30.31 7.73 20.20
CA ALA A 458 -29.60 8.05 21.44
C ALA A 458 -29.60 9.55 21.80
N GLY A 459 -30.22 10.41 20.99
CA GLY A 459 -30.24 11.86 21.23
C GLY A 459 -28.87 12.53 21.03
N LEU A 460 -28.19 12.19 19.94
CA LEU A 460 -26.89 12.76 19.56
C LEU A 460 -26.97 14.26 19.27
N SER A 461 -25.82 14.93 19.31
CA SER A 461 -25.66 16.30 18.84
C SER A 461 -26.09 16.45 17.37
N PRO A 462 -26.48 17.67 16.91
CA PRO A 462 -26.91 17.89 15.53
C PRO A 462 -25.92 17.40 14.47
N ASN A 463 -24.62 17.58 14.70
CA ASN A 463 -23.56 17.14 13.78
C ASN A 463 -23.52 15.62 13.64
N SER A 464 -23.57 14.91 14.77
CA SER A 464 -23.54 13.45 14.78
C SER A 464 -24.85 12.84 14.26
N ALA A 465 -25.99 13.45 14.60
CA ALA A 465 -27.30 13.03 14.11
C ALA A 465 -27.40 13.14 12.58
N ASP A 466 -26.87 14.23 11.99
CA ASP A 466 -26.82 14.42 10.55
C ASP A 466 -25.96 13.36 9.83
N ILE A 467 -24.78 13.02 10.38
CA ILE A 467 -23.94 11.95 9.81
C ILE A 467 -24.64 10.59 9.87
N VAL A 468 -25.24 10.24 11.01
CA VAL A 468 -25.97 8.97 11.15
C VAL A 468 -27.15 8.90 10.19
N ALA A 469 -27.91 9.99 10.04
CA ALA A 469 -29.03 10.05 9.10
C ALA A 469 -28.57 9.82 7.66
N ARG A 470 -27.52 10.53 7.21
CA ARG A 470 -26.93 10.35 5.88
C ARG A 470 -26.38 8.94 5.66
N ALA A 471 -25.78 8.33 6.68
CA ALA A 471 -25.26 6.97 6.60
C ALA A 471 -26.37 5.93 6.42
N LEU A 472 -27.51 6.09 7.10
CA LEU A 472 -28.66 5.19 6.98
C LEU A 472 -29.44 5.39 5.68
N GLY A 473 -29.46 6.61 5.14
CA GLY A 473 -30.19 6.98 3.92
C GLY A 473 -31.43 7.79 4.24
#